data_AF-A0A8H6YWY3-F1
#
_entry.id   AF-A0A8H6YWY3-F1
#
_cell.length_a   1.000
_cell.length_b   1.000
_cell.length_c   1.000
_cell.angle_alpha   90.00
_cell.angle_beta   90.00
_cell.angle_gamma   90.00
#
_symmetry.space_group_name_H-M   'P 1'
#
loop_
_entity.id
_entity.type
_entity.pdbx_description
1 polymer ?
#
loop_
_entity_poly.entity_id
_entity_poly.type
_entity_poly.pdbx_seq_one_letter_code
_entity_poly.pdbx_strand_id
1 'polypeptide(L)'
;MDALSAARSLCPALIFLHRVCLRNMIRFDTLPPEVMQAMCTPMHQILPPTPLPPSSQSQMPHPSSSSPYAPYPSSSSVMAPGQQPRMSGGLYLGSLSAVNDHPLLRAHGITHLVQALEAPWAPPARKEDGFVAYSIDIRDKESVDLRPHLEAACVYIERALKRGEGVGVSRSPSIVIAYLIRNHGMSYEAALGFVKRKRACAKPNPGFARALVEWEQAWRRPQAQRRFTS
;
A
#
# COMPACT_ATOMS: atom_id res chain seq x y z
N MET A 1 27.24 -37.04 6.22
CA MET A 1 26.27 -36.61 7.26
C MET A 1 25.58 -35.38 6.72
N ASP A 2 24.33 -35.58 6.30
CA ASP A 2 23.64 -34.74 5.32
C ASP A 2 23.34 -33.32 5.79
N ALA A 3 23.60 -32.35 4.92
CA ALA A 3 23.14 -30.96 5.02
C ALA A 3 21.60 -30.85 5.18
N LEU A 4 20.87 -31.94 4.88
CA LEU A 4 19.43 -32.08 5.11
C LEU A 4 19.07 -32.18 6.61
N SER A 5 19.97 -32.65 7.47
CA SER A 5 19.70 -32.79 8.90
C SER A 5 19.92 -31.48 9.67
N ALA A 6 20.77 -30.58 9.19
CA ALA A 6 21.00 -29.26 9.80
C ALA A 6 19.85 -28.26 9.55
N ALA A 7 19.02 -28.51 8.51
CA ALA A 7 17.92 -27.62 8.12
C ALA A 7 16.70 -27.67 9.05
N ARG A 8 16.61 -28.65 9.97
CA ARG A 8 15.51 -28.78 10.93
C ARG A 8 15.58 -27.79 12.11
N SER A 9 16.69 -27.06 12.23
CA SER A 9 16.92 -26.03 13.26
C SER A 9 16.72 -24.59 12.74
N LEU A 10 16.35 -24.41 11.47
CA LEU A 10 16.27 -23.07 10.87
C LEU A 10 14.89 -22.44 11.13
N CYS A 11 14.90 -21.18 11.58
CA CYS A 11 13.73 -20.35 11.80
C CYS A 11 12.77 -20.41 10.59
N PRO A 12 11.43 -20.37 10.77
CA PRO A 12 10.47 -20.43 9.66
C PRO A 12 10.75 -19.44 8.51
N ALA A 13 11.34 -18.28 8.84
CA ALA A 13 11.80 -17.29 7.87
C ALA A 13 12.91 -17.81 6.93
N LEU A 14 13.88 -18.58 7.45
CA LEU A 14 14.96 -19.20 6.67
C LEU A 14 14.47 -20.36 5.79
N ILE A 15 13.47 -21.13 6.23
CA ILE A 15 12.86 -22.19 5.43
C ILE A 15 12.07 -21.60 4.25
N PHE A 16 11.33 -20.51 4.48
CA PHE A 16 10.64 -19.77 3.43
C PHE A 16 11.62 -19.16 2.43
N LEU A 17 12.70 -18.56 2.94
CA LEU A 17 13.77 -17.96 2.12
C LEU A 17 14.49 -19.01 1.28
N HIS A 18 14.80 -20.18 1.84
CA HIS A 18 15.38 -21.31 1.11
C HIS A 18 14.45 -21.79 -0.01
N ARG A 19 13.14 -21.89 0.22
CA ARG A 19 12.16 -22.26 -0.82
C ARG A 19 11.99 -21.20 -1.91
N VAL A 20 12.04 -19.91 -1.58
CA VAL A 20 11.95 -18.81 -2.56
C VAL A 20 13.24 -18.69 -3.37
N CYS A 21 14.41 -18.81 -2.73
CA CYS A 21 15.72 -18.77 -3.38
C CYS A 21 15.96 -19.98 -4.29
N LEU A 22 15.58 -21.19 -3.87
CA LEU A 22 15.68 -22.40 -4.71
C LEU A 22 14.79 -22.31 -5.95
N ARG A 23 13.62 -21.69 -5.85
CA ARG A 23 12.68 -21.56 -6.98
C ARG A 23 13.10 -20.50 -8.01
N ASN A 24 13.93 -19.53 -7.61
CA ASN A 24 14.38 -18.42 -8.46
C ASN A 24 15.90 -18.40 -8.72
N MET A 25 16.66 -19.42 -8.31
CA MET A 25 18.12 -19.49 -8.42
C MET A 25 18.87 -18.25 -7.89
N ILE A 26 18.34 -17.59 -6.85
CA ILE A 26 19.00 -16.42 -6.26
C ILE A 26 20.08 -16.90 -5.29
N ARG A 27 21.36 -16.68 -5.62
CA ARG A 27 22.48 -16.96 -4.70
C ARG A 27 22.44 -15.99 -3.53
N PHE A 28 22.25 -16.53 -2.33
CA PHE A 28 22.07 -15.75 -1.10
C PHE A 28 23.35 -15.01 -0.70
N ASP A 29 24.51 -15.62 -0.96
CA ASP A 29 25.84 -15.11 -0.58
C ASP A 29 26.26 -13.82 -1.33
N THR A 30 25.53 -13.43 -2.37
CA THR A 30 25.82 -12.24 -3.18
C THR A 30 24.92 -11.05 -2.88
N LEU A 31 23.98 -11.17 -1.94
CA LEU A 31 23.03 -10.11 -1.63
C LEU A 31 23.54 -9.23 -0.47
N PRO A 32 23.34 -7.90 -0.53
CA PRO A 32 23.64 -7.03 0.60
C PRO A 32 22.84 -7.41 1.86
N PRO A 33 23.40 -7.26 3.07
CA PRO A 33 22.74 -7.62 4.33
C PRO A 33 21.35 -6.98 4.52
N GLU A 34 21.19 -5.73 4.09
CA GLU A 34 19.91 -5.01 4.16
C GLU A 34 18.84 -5.64 3.26
N VAL A 35 19.23 -6.22 2.12
CA VAL A 35 18.31 -6.94 1.23
C VAL A 35 17.94 -8.27 1.86
N MET A 36 18.90 -8.99 2.44
CA MET A 36 18.63 -10.24 3.18
C MET A 36 17.66 -9.99 4.33
N GLN A 37 17.90 -8.96 5.14
CA GLN A 37 17.02 -8.60 6.24
C GLN A 37 15.60 -8.20 5.78
N ALA A 38 15.49 -7.45 4.67
CA ALA A 38 14.21 -7.09 4.07
C ALA A 38 13.44 -8.29 3.49
N MET A 39 14.14 -9.36 3.12
CA MET A 39 13.52 -10.62 2.72
C MET A 39 13.09 -11.46 3.93
N CYS A 40 13.83 -11.41 5.04
CA CYS A 40 13.52 -12.11 6.29
C CYS A 40 12.38 -11.45 7.09
N THR A 41 12.12 -10.16 6.88
CA THR A 41 11.02 -9.43 7.50
C THR A 41 9.76 -9.50 6.63
N PRO A 42 8.64 -10.01 7.17
CA PRO A 42 7.46 -10.30 6.35
C PRO A 42 6.83 -9.01 5.79
N MET A 43 6.84 -7.91 6.55
CA MET A 43 6.08 -6.70 6.24
C MET A 43 6.79 -5.43 6.67
N HIS A 44 6.63 -4.35 5.90
CA HIS A 44 7.23 -3.04 6.17
C HIS A 44 6.18 -1.93 6.04
N GLN A 45 6.15 -0.98 6.98
CA GLN A 45 5.25 0.16 6.94
C GLN A 45 5.74 1.21 5.92
N ILE A 46 4.97 1.42 4.87
CA ILE A 46 5.25 2.40 3.81
C ILE A 46 4.73 3.78 4.18
N LEU A 47 3.49 3.90 4.63
CA LEU A 47 2.94 5.16 5.14
C LEU A 47 2.36 4.92 6.53
N PRO A 48 2.73 5.73 7.54
CA PRO A 48 2.10 5.65 8.84
C PRO A 48 0.67 6.22 8.81
N PRO A 49 -0.20 5.83 9.76
CA PRO A 49 -1.41 6.57 10.07
C PRO A 49 -1.12 8.07 10.24
N THR A 50 -1.93 8.93 9.64
CA THR A 50 -1.84 10.39 9.72
C THR A 50 -3.17 11.01 10.14
N PRO A 51 -3.18 12.15 10.83
CA PRO A 51 -4.43 12.86 11.12
C PRO A 51 -5.16 13.23 9.84
N LEU A 52 -6.44 12.88 9.74
CA LEU A 52 -7.29 13.30 8.63
C LEU A 52 -7.77 14.74 8.87
N PRO A 53 -7.93 15.54 7.80
CA PRO A 53 -8.54 16.85 7.93
C PRO A 53 -9.97 16.71 8.47
N PRO A 54 -10.46 17.70 9.23
CA PRO A 54 -11.85 17.72 9.67
C PRO A 54 -12.75 17.63 8.44
N SER A 55 -13.68 16.68 8.47
CA SER A 55 -14.64 16.53 7.37
C SER A 55 -15.45 17.80 7.29
N SER A 56 -15.39 18.52 6.17
CA SER A 56 -16.33 19.60 5.86
C SER A 56 -17.72 18.99 5.67
N GLN A 57 -18.37 18.56 6.76
CA GLN A 57 -19.80 18.34 6.72
C GLN A 57 -20.42 19.72 6.48
N SER A 58 -20.98 19.89 5.30
CA SER A 58 -21.80 21.03 4.91
C SER A 58 -22.96 21.18 5.89
N GLN A 59 -22.76 21.90 6.99
CA GLN A 59 -23.85 22.59 7.65
C GLN A 59 -24.17 23.79 6.75
N MET A 60 -25.15 23.61 5.86
CA MET A 60 -25.87 24.73 5.26
C MET A 60 -26.50 25.51 6.41
N PRO A 61 -26.18 26.80 6.62
CA PRO A 61 -26.89 27.59 7.62
C PRO A 61 -28.35 27.74 7.15
N HIS A 62 -29.29 27.29 7.98
CA HIS A 62 -30.70 27.62 7.82
C HIS A 62 -30.87 29.15 7.93
N PRO A 63 -31.51 29.84 6.97
CA PRO A 63 -31.77 31.26 7.09
C PRO A 63 -33.00 31.48 7.97
N SER A 64 -32.81 31.69 9.27
CA SER A 64 -33.85 32.31 10.10
C SER A 64 -33.26 32.96 11.36
N SER A 65 -32.87 34.23 11.23
CA SER A 65 -33.30 35.33 12.12
C SER A 65 -32.46 36.57 11.84
N SER A 66 -33.17 37.67 11.66
CA SER A 66 -32.69 39.02 11.40
C SER A 66 -31.84 39.55 12.55
N SER A 67 -30.53 39.72 12.34
CA SER A 67 -29.70 40.65 13.10
C SER A 67 -28.60 41.24 12.21
N PRO A 68 -28.58 42.57 11.97
CA PRO A 68 -27.58 43.22 11.11
C PRO A 68 -26.21 43.43 11.78
N TYR A 69 -25.97 42.88 12.97
CA TYR A 69 -24.68 42.94 13.67
C TYR A 69 -24.33 41.56 14.24
N ALA A 70 -23.66 40.74 13.44
CA ALA A 70 -22.88 39.60 13.93
C ALA A 70 -21.45 39.76 13.38
N PRO A 71 -20.41 39.81 14.23
CA PRO A 71 -19.04 39.86 13.74
C PRO A 71 -18.74 38.56 12.99
N TYR A 72 -18.13 38.68 11.82
CA TYR A 72 -17.64 37.59 10.98
C TYR A 72 -17.10 36.41 11.81
N PRO A 73 -17.57 35.17 11.60
CA PRO A 73 -16.91 34.04 12.21
C PRO A 73 -15.53 33.91 11.56
N SER A 74 -14.50 34.22 12.34
CA SER A 74 -13.12 33.91 12.02
C SER A 74 -13.04 32.42 11.73
N SER A 75 -12.61 32.05 10.52
CA SER A 75 -12.47 30.66 10.07
C SER A 75 -11.28 29.98 10.75
N SER A 76 -11.34 29.86 12.06
CA SER A 76 -10.44 29.03 12.86
C SER A 76 -11.34 28.04 13.57
N SER A 77 -11.50 26.85 12.98
CA SER A 77 -12.13 25.74 13.70
C SER A 77 -11.20 25.35 14.85
N VAL A 78 -11.36 26.03 15.98
CA VAL A 78 -10.75 25.62 17.24
C VAL A 78 -11.38 24.27 17.56
N MET A 79 -10.61 23.18 17.43
CA MET A 79 -11.06 21.87 17.84
C MET A 79 -11.49 21.93 19.30
N ALA A 80 -12.67 21.39 19.61
CA ALA A 80 -13.16 21.32 20.98
C ALA A 80 -12.13 20.56 21.85
N PRO A 81 -11.81 21.06 23.06
CA PRO A 81 -10.83 20.38 23.92
C PRO A 81 -11.33 18.98 24.27
N GLY A 82 -10.55 17.96 23.91
CA GLY A 82 -10.79 16.56 24.25
C GLY A 82 -11.12 15.60 23.09
N GLN A 83 -11.33 16.08 21.86
CA GLN A 83 -11.50 15.19 20.71
C GLN A 83 -10.17 14.90 20.02
N GLN A 84 -9.71 13.64 20.09
CA GLN A 84 -8.56 13.20 19.29
C GLN A 84 -8.90 13.27 17.80
N PRO A 85 -7.97 13.75 16.95
CA PRO A 85 -8.20 13.82 15.52
C PRO A 85 -8.42 12.43 14.94
N ARG A 86 -9.40 12.29 14.05
CA ARG A 86 -9.64 11.04 13.32
C ARG A 86 -8.40 10.69 12.50
N MET A 87 -7.84 9.51 12.71
CA MET A 87 -6.63 9.06 12.02
C MET A 87 -6.96 8.31 10.73
N SER A 88 -6.08 8.41 9.73
CA SER A 88 -6.06 7.56 8.56
C SER A 88 -5.47 6.19 8.91
N GLY A 89 -5.70 5.19 8.05
CA GLY A 89 -5.05 3.89 8.15
C GLY A 89 -3.57 3.96 7.76
N GLY A 90 -2.81 2.92 8.10
CA GLY A 90 -1.44 2.74 7.63
C GLY A 90 -1.35 1.93 6.33
N LEU A 91 -0.38 2.25 5.47
CA LEU A 91 -0.06 1.46 4.27
C LEU A 91 1.18 0.61 4.51
N TYR A 92 1.08 -0.70 4.25
CA TYR A 92 2.13 -1.68 4.46
C TYR A 92 2.44 -2.45 3.19
N LEU A 93 3.70 -2.84 3.00
CA LEU A 93 4.15 -3.70 1.91
C LEU A 93 4.70 -5.01 2.47
N GLY A 94 4.04 -6.12 2.12
CA GLY A 94 4.25 -7.45 2.67
C GLY A 94 4.68 -8.50 1.63
N SER A 95 5.29 -9.59 2.11
CA SER A 95 5.48 -10.83 1.37
C SER A 95 4.22 -11.71 1.47
N LEU A 96 4.20 -12.85 0.77
CA LEU A 96 3.13 -13.83 0.93
C LEU A 96 3.00 -14.33 2.37
N SER A 97 4.12 -14.46 3.09
CA SER A 97 4.13 -14.90 4.49
C SER A 97 3.40 -13.91 5.39
N ALA A 98 3.50 -12.60 5.13
CA ALA A 98 2.79 -11.57 5.89
C ALA A 98 1.26 -11.71 5.77
N VAL A 99 0.77 -12.10 4.60
CA VAL A 99 -0.68 -12.28 4.35
C VAL A 99 -1.27 -13.41 5.19
N ASN A 100 -0.49 -14.44 5.48
CA ASN A 100 -0.93 -15.60 6.25
C ASN A 100 -0.71 -15.44 7.77
N ASP A 101 -0.04 -14.37 8.21
CA ASP A 101 0.22 -14.08 9.62
C ASP A 101 -0.88 -13.15 10.17
N HIS A 102 -2.04 -13.71 10.48
CA HIS A 102 -3.19 -12.92 10.95
C HIS A 102 -2.90 -12.14 12.24
N PRO A 103 -2.18 -12.68 13.25
CA PRO A 103 -1.76 -11.90 14.41
C PRO A 103 -0.94 -10.66 14.03
N LEU A 104 0.02 -10.79 13.10
CA LEU A 104 0.79 -9.65 12.59
C LEU A 104 -0.09 -8.62 11.89
N LEU A 105 -1.02 -9.06 11.03
CA LEU A 105 -1.95 -8.16 10.34
C LEU A 105 -2.81 -7.37 11.35
N ARG A 106 -3.35 -8.05 12.37
CA ARG A 106 -4.16 -7.42 13.42
C ARG A 106 -3.34 -6.45 14.27
N ALA A 107 -2.11 -6.80 14.63
CA ALA A 107 -1.21 -5.92 15.39
C ALA A 107 -0.93 -4.59 14.67
N HIS A 108 -1.00 -4.58 13.34
CA HIS A 108 -0.84 -3.39 12.51
C HIS A 108 -2.17 -2.75 12.06
N GLY A 109 -3.31 -3.21 12.58
CA GLY A 109 -4.62 -2.67 12.22
C GLY A 109 -4.99 -2.87 10.75
N ILE A 110 -4.41 -3.87 10.08
CA ILE A 110 -4.69 -4.17 8.69
C ILE A 110 -6.02 -4.90 8.60
N THR A 111 -6.92 -4.40 7.75
CA THR A 111 -8.21 -5.05 7.43
C THR A 111 -8.39 -5.25 5.94
N HIS A 112 -7.63 -4.51 5.12
CA HIS A 112 -7.70 -4.54 3.67
C HIS A 112 -6.40 -5.07 3.08
N LEU A 113 -6.50 -6.04 2.17
CA LEU A 113 -5.37 -6.65 1.50
C LEU A 113 -5.43 -6.38 -0.01
N VAL A 114 -4.34 -5.95 -0.62
CA VAL A 114 -4.22 -5.85 -2.08
C VAL A 114 -3.24 -6.91 -2.57
N GLN A 115 -3.69 -7.77 -3.48
CA GLN A 115 -2.93 -8.92 -3.96
C GLN A 115 -2.84 -8.86 -5.50
N ALA A 116 -1.64 -8.81 -6.07
CA ALA A 116 -1.44 -8.74 -7.52
C ALA A 116 -0.74 -9.99 -8.05
N LEU A 117 -1.52 -11.05 -8.30
CA LEU A 117 -1.07 -12.44 -8.42
C LEU A 117 -2.00 -13.27 -9.30
N GLU A 118 -1.42 -14.18 -10.08
CA GLU A 118 -2.16 -15.13 -10.90
C GLU A 118 -2.94 -16.14 -10.04
N ALA A 119 -4.21 -16.37 -10.37
CA ALA A 119 -5.00 -17.44 -9.78
C ALA A 119 -4.45 -18.84 -10.19
N PRO A 120 -4.49 -19.87 -9.33
CA PRO A 120 -5.10 -19.93 -7.99
C PRO A 120 -4.12 -19.59 -6.84
N TRP A 121 -2.98 -18.95 -7.12
CA TRP A 121 -1.91 -18.71 -6.12
C TRP A 121 -2.17 -17.50 -5.21
N ALA A 122 -3.28 -16.80 -5.41
CA ALA A 122 -3.76 -15.76 -4.50
C ALA A 122 -4.44 -16.43 -3.29
N PRO A 123 -3.98 -16.18 -2.05
CA PRO A 123 -4.67 -16.67 -0.87
C PRO A 123 -6.11 -16.15 -0.85
N PRO A 124 -7.12 -17.00 -0.63
CA PRO A 124 -8.50 -16.54 -0.54
C PRO A 124 -8.61 -15.52 0.60
N ALA A 125 -9.36 -14.44 0.35
CA ALA A 125 -9.73 -13.52 1.42
C ALA A 125 -10.58 -14.29 2.44
N ARG A 126 -10.05 -14.50 3.64
CA ARG A 126 -10.81 -15.08 4.74
C ARG A 126 -11.64 -13.98 5.39
N LYS A 127 -12.81 -13.71 4.80
CA LYS A 127 -13.76 -12.74 5.33
C LYS A 127 -14.18 -13.08 6.76
N GLU A 128 -14.17 -14.37 7.09
CA GLU A 128 -14.44 -14.92 8.42
C GLU A 128 -13.43 -14.40 9.47
N ASP A 129 -12.20 -14.09 9.04
CA ASP A 129 -11.13 -13.60 9.90
C ASP A 129 -11.09 -12.06 10.02
N GLY A 130 -12.03 -11.36 9.37
CA GLY A 130 -12.16 -9.90 9.37
C GLY A 130 -11.34 -9.19 8.29
N PHE A 131 -10.80 -9.91 7.30
CA PHE A 131 -10.00 -9.34 6.22
C PHE A 131 -10.77 -9.35 4.89
N VAL A 132 -10.66 -8.24 4.16
CA VAL A 132 -11.15 -8.13 2.78
C VAL A 132 -9.97 -8.03 1.83
N ALA A 133 -10.00 -8.77 0.71
CA ALA A 133 -8.96 -8.66 -0.31
C ALA A 133 -9.49 -8.06 -1.61
N TYR A 134 -8.67 -7.21 -2.21
CA TYR A 134 -8.75 -6.77 -3.59
C TYR A 134 -7.69 -7.51 -4.39
N SER A 135 -8.13 -8.49 -5.19
CA SER A 135 -7.24 -9.34 -5.98
C SER A 135 -7.19 -8.85 -7.43
N ILE A 136 -5.95 -8.69 -7.92
CA ILE A 136 -5.62 -8.35 -9.30
C ILE A 136 -5.01 -9.62 -9.90
N ASP A 137 -5.75 -10.27 -10.80
CA ASP A 137 -5.28 -11.46 -11.50
C ASP A 137 -4.28 -11.04 -12.59
N ILE A 138 -2.99 -11.10 -12.25
CA ILE A 138 -1.92 -10.66 -13.13
C ILE A 138 -0.66 -11.48 -12.90
N ARG A 139 0.03 -11.82 -13.99
CA ARG A 139 1.33 -12.48 -13.95
C ARG A 139 2.46 -11.47 -13.81
N ASP A 140 3.45 -11.81 -12.99
CA ASP A 140 4.69 -11.04 -12.86
C ASP A 140 5.64 -11.31 -14.03
N LYS A 141 5.26 -10.86 -15.23
CA LYS A 141 6.03 -10.98 -16.46
C LYS A 141 6.14 -9.64 -17.16
N GLU A 142 7.28 -9.38 -17.78
CA GLU A 142 7.54 -8.11 -18.49
C GLU A 142 6.62 -7.86 -19.69
N SER A 143 6.03 -8.92 -20.24
CA SER A 143 5.08 -8.86 -21.36
C SER A 143 3.65 -8.51 -20.93
N VAL A 144 3.38 -8.46 -19.63
CA VAL A 144 2.05 -8.22 -19.09
C VAL A 144 1.90 -6.75 -18.69
N ASP A 145 0.79 -6.14 -19.10
CA ASP A 145 0.52 -4.73 -18.82
C ASP A 145 -0.18 -4.56 -17.46
N LEU A 146 0.46 -3.83 -16.56
CA LEU A 146 -0.06 -3.53 -15.23
C LEU A 146 -1.04 -2.34 -15.24
N ARG A 147 -0.94 -1.43 -16.21
CA ARG A 147 -1.63 -0.12 -16.21
C ARG A 147 -3.16 -0.23 -16.06
N PRO A 148 -3.86 -1.19 -16.72
CA PRO A 148 -5.31 -1.30 -16.60
C PRO A 148 -5.82 -1.50 -15.16
N HIS A 149 -4.96 -2.01 -14.28
CA HIS A 149 -5.34 -2.33 -12.89
C HIS A 149 -4.98 -1.22 -11.89
N LEU A 150 -4.13 -0.26 -12.27
CA LEU A 150 -3.53 0.70 -11.34
C LEU A 150 -4.57 1.65 -10.74
N GLU A 151 -5.50 2.18 -11.54
CA GLU A 151 -6.48 3.17 -11.04
C GLU A 151 -7.37 2.56 -9.96
N ALA A 152 -7.98 1.42 -10.25
CA ALA A 152 -8.87 0.74 -9.31
C ALA A 152 -8.14 0.30 -8.04
N ALA A 153 -6.89 -0.17 -8.15
CA ALA A 153 -6.06 -0.50 -6.99
C ALA A 153 -5.77 0.74 -6.12
N CYS A 154 -5.38 1.86 -6.73
CA CYS A 154 -5.09 3.10 -6.00
C CYS A 154 -6.35 3.66 -5.31
N VAL A 155 -7.50 3.61 -5.97
CA VAL A 155 -8.79 4.02 -5.40
C VAL A 155 -9.18 3.13 -4.22
N TYR A 156 -8.96 1.82 -4.32
CA TYR A 156 -9.23 0.89 -3.22
C TYR A 156 -8.37 1.21 -1.99
N ILE A 157 -7.06 1.40 -2.18
CA ILE A 157 -6.12 1.78 -1.11
C ILE A 157 -6.56 3.09 -0.46
N GLU A 158 -6.78 4.14 -1.26
CA GLU A 158 -7.16 5.47 -0.76
C GLU A 158 -8.43 5.45 0.08
N ARG A 159 -9.45 4.70 -0.36
CA ARG A 159 -10.74 4.59 0.34
C ARG A 159 -10.58 3.93 1.71
N ALA A 160 -9.81 2.86 1.81
CA ALA A 160 -9.55 2.18 3.08
C ALA A 160 -8.76 3.08 4.04
N LEU A 161 -7.67 3.70 3.56
CA LEU A 161 -6.85 4.58 4.40
C LEU A 161 -7.66 5.78 4.93
N LYS A 162 -8.54 6.38 4.11
CA LYS A 162 -9.46 7.45 4.55
C LYS A 162 -10.50 7.01 5.58
N ARG A 163 -10.83 5.73 5.66
CA ARG A 163 -11.71 5.19 6.70
C ARG A 163 -11.00 4.92 8.02
N GLY A 164 -9.67 5.05 8.07
CA GLY A 164 -8.88 4.67 9.25
C GLY A 164 -8.44 3.21 9.21
N GLU A 165 -8.60 2.53 8.07
CA GLU A 165 -8.36 1.09 7.94
C GLU A 165 -6.97 0.83 7.34
N GLY A 166 -6.18 -0.03 7.98
CA GLY A 166 -4.86 -0.40 7.48
C GLY A 166 -4.94 -1.26 6.22
N VAL A 167 -4.02 -0.98 5.29
CA VAL A 167 -3.91 -1.69 4.01
C VAL A 167 -2.57 -2.40 3.91
N GLY A 168 -2.60 -3.71 3.62
CA GLY A 168 -1.43 -4.52 3.30
C GLY A 168 -1.37 -4.85 1.80
N VAL A 169 -0.31 -4.42 1.11
CA VAL A 169 -0.06 -4.78 -0.29
C VAL A 169 0.90 -5.97 -0.33
N SER A 170 0.49 -7.07 -0.97
CA SER A 170 1.26 -8.30 -1.04
C SER A 170 1.95 -8.47 -2.39
N ARG A 171 3.25 -8.76 -2.36
CA ARG A 171 4.07 -9.27 -3.49
C ARG A 171 4.27 -8.35 -4.70
N SER A 172 3.63 -7.18 -4.77
CA SER A 172 3.87 -6.21 -5.86
C SER A 172 4.22 -4.82 -5.33
N PRO A 173 5.52 -4.48 -5.21
CA PRO A 173 5.92 -3.10 -4.91
C PRO A 173 5.40 -2.11 -5.95
N SER A 174 5.10 -2.57 -7.18
CA SER A 174 4.56 -1.75 -8.26
C SER A 174 3.25 -1.08 -7.90
N ILE A 175 2.33 -1.77 -7.21
CA ILE A 175 1.04 -1.18 -6.78
C ILE A 175 1.26 -0.05 -5.78
N VAL A 176 2.17 -0.25 -4.81
CA VAL A 176 2.53 0.79 -3.83
C VAL A 176 3.17 1.99 -4.51
N ILE A 177 4.08 1.75 -5.46
CA ILE A 177 4.74 2.82 -6.23
C ILE A 177 3.71 3.60 -7.05
N ALA A 178 2.77 2.92 -7.73
CA ALA A 178 1.69 3.56 -8.48
C ALA A 178 0.82 4.46 -7.59
N TYR A 179 0.51 3.99 -6.37
CA TYR A 179 -0.23 4.76 -5.38
C TYR A 179 0.54 6.02 -4.94
N LEU A 180 1.83 5.90 -4.65
CA LEU A 180 2.67 7.06 -4.29
C LEU A 180 2.77 8.09 -5.43
N ILE A 181 2.86 7.64 -6.68
CA ILE A 181 2.84 8.52 -7.85
C ILE A 181 1.50 9.28 -7.92
N ARG A 182 0.38 8.56 -7.91
CA ARG A 182 -0.96 9.15 -8.10
C ARG A 182 -1.42 10.01 -6.93
N ASN A 183 -1.25 9.52 -5.70
CA ASN A 183 -1.85 10.11 -4.50
C ASN A 183 -0.90 11.04 -3.75
N HIS A 184 0.43 10.88 -3.92
CA HIS A 184 1.44 11.72 -3.30
C HIS A 184 2.26 12.56 -4.29
N GLY A 185 1.97 12.50 -5.59
CA GLY A 185 2.63 13.31 -6.61
C GLY A 185 4.12 13.01 -6.78
N MET A 186 4.59 11.85 -6.32
CA MET A 186 6.00 11.46 -6.44
C MET A 186 6.35 11.12 -7.90
N SER A 187 7.60 11.36 -8.30
CA SER A 187 8.10 10.70 -9.53
C SER A 187 8.22 9.21 -9.32
N TYR A 188 8.26 8.44 -10.41
CA TYR A 188 8.58 7.02 -10.34
C TYR A 188 9.87 6.77 -9.58
N GLU A 189 10.93 7.54 -9.88
CA GLU A 189 12.23 7.41 -9.22
C GLU A 189 12.14 7.73 -7.72
N ALA A 190 11.46 8.82 -7.33
CA ALA A 190 11.28 9.19 -5.93
C ALA A 190 10.46 8.15 -5.17
N ALA A 191 9.38 7.64 -5.77
CA ALA A 191 8.52 6.62 -5.19
C ALA A 191 9.27 5.28 -5.03
N LEU A 192 9.99 4.83 -6.06
CA LEU A 192 10.82 3.62 -5.97
C LEU A 192 11.90 3.76 -4.90
N GLY A 193 12.60 4.90 -4.87
CA GLY A 193 13.61 5.19 -3.86
C GLY A 193 13.02 5.19 -2.44
N PHE A 194 11.84 5.80 -2.27
CA PHE A 194 11.12 5.80 -0.99
C PHE A 194 10.76 4.39 -0.52
N VAL A 195 10.21 3.56 -1.41
CA VAL A 195 9.87 2.17 -1.09
C VAL A 195 11.13 1.35 -0.80
N LYS A 196 12.21 1.51 -1.58
CA LYS A 196 13.49 0.80 -1.36
C LYS A 196 14.14 1.13 -0.02
N ARG A 197 14.10 2.40 0.43
CA ARG A 197 14.59 2.77 1.77
C ARG A 197 13.86 2.04 2.89
N LYS A 198 12.59 1.68 2.67
CA LYS A 198 11.76 0.97 3.64
C LYS A 198 11.82 -0.54 3.47
N ARG A 199 12.01 -1.03 2.24
CA ARG A 199 12.10 -2.45 1.90
C ARG A 199 13.10 -2.60 0.74
N ALA A 200 14.36 -2.85 1.07
CA ALA A 200 15.48 -2.86 0.12
C ALA A 200 15.29 -3.87 -1.03
N CYS A 201 14.59 -4.98 -0.79
CA CYS A 201 14.29 -5.99 -1.81
C CYS A 201 13.19 -5.57 -2.82
N ALA A 202 12.63 -4.36 -2.72
CA ALA A 202 11.60 -3.88 -3.64
C ALA A 202 12.19 -3.68 -5.05
N LYS A 203 11.73 -4.50 -5.99
CA LYS A 203 12.19 -4.49 -7.38
C LYS A 203 11.03 -4.83 -8.32
N PRO A 204 10.32 -3.84 -8.87
CA PRO A 204 9.41 -4.08 -10.00
C PRO A 204 10.14 -4.79 -11.14
N ASN A 205 9.46 -5.70 -11.85
CA ASN A 205 10.00 -6.22 -13.10
C ASN A 205 10.12 -5.08 -14.15
N PRO A 206 10.99 -5.20 -15.18
CA PRO A 206 11.19 -4.16 -16.17
C PRO A 206 9.93 -3.71 -16.93
N GLY A 207 9.03 -4.63 -17.26
CA GLY A 207 7.75 -4.29 -17.88
C GLY A 207 6.86 -3.44 -16.98
N PHE A 208 6.75 -3.80 -15.70
CA PHE A 208 6.02 -3.03 -14.70
C PHE A 208 6.70 -1.69 -14.41
N ALA A 209 8.03 -1.63 -14.40
CA ALA A 209 8.76 -0.37 -14.28
C ALA A 209 8.41 0.60 -15.42
N ARG A 210 8.40 0.14 -16.67
CA ARG A 210 7.96 0.97 -17.82
C ARG A 210 6.51 1.44 -17.66
N ALA A 211 5.61 0.52 -17.29
CA ALA A 211 4.21 0.85 -17.02
C ALA A 211 4.05 1.93 -15.93
N LEU A 212 4.91 1.93 -14.89
CA LEU A 212 4.89 2.93 -13.82
C LEU A 212 5.44 4.30 -14.26
N VAL A 213 6.43 4.32 -15.15
CA VAL A 213 6.92 5.57 -15.74
C VAL A 213 5.84 6.21 -16.63
N GLU A 214 5.12 5.40 -17.42
CA GLU A 214 3.99 5.91 -18.22
C GLU A 214 2.82 6.34 -17.34
N TRP A 215 2.56 5.61 -16.25
CA TRP A 215 1.58 6.00 -15.23
C TRP A 215 1.88 7.37 -14.62
N GLU A 216 3.15 7.64 -14.30
CA GLU A 216 3.59 8.95 -13.84
C GLU A 216 3.27 10.05 -14.86
N GLN A 217 3.52 9.81 -16.16
CA GLN A 217 3.20 10.81 -17.19
C GLN A 217 1.71 11.14 -17.25
N ALA A 218 0.85 10.14 -17.04
CA ALA A 218 -0.61 10.34 -17.02
C ALA A 218 -1.06 11.22 -15.83
N TRP A 219 -0.35 11.18 -14.70
CA TRP A 219 -0.68 11.94 -13.48
C TRP A 219 0.12 13.23 -13.31
N ARG A 220 1.24 13.42 -14.02
CA ARG A 220 2.01 14.66 -14.05
C ARG A 220 1.49 15.71 -15.03
N ARG A 221 0.67 15.33 -16.02
CA ARG A 221 0.04 16.32 -16.91
C ARG A 221 -0.84 17.27 -16.08
N PRO A 222 -0.73 18.60 -16.24
CA PRO A 222 -1.63 19.54 -15.58
C PRO A 222 -3.08 19.11 -15.80
N GLN A 223 -3.89 19.05 -14.74
CA GLN A 223 -5.30 18.65 -14.79
C GLN A 223 -6.21 19.66 -15.54
N ALA A 224 -5.71 20.34 -16.57
CA ALA A 224 -6.43 21.37 -17.32
C ALA A 224 -7.55 20.81 -18.22
N GLN A 225 -7.66 19.48 -18.37
CA GLN A 225 -8.62 18.85 -19.31
C GLN A 225 -9.57 17.81 -18.68
N ARG A 226 -9.61 17.66 -17.35
CA ARG A 226 -10.73 16.96 -16.68
C ARG A 226 -11.85 17.93 -16.35
N ARG A 227 -12.26 18.73 -17.35
CA ARG A 227 -13.56 19.41 -17.29
C ARG A 227 -14.61 18.32 -17.54
N PHE A 228 -15.39 18.04 -16.51
CA PHE A 228 -16.65 17.32 -16.64
C PHE A 228 -17.43 17.93 -17.80
N THR A 229 -17.63 17.18 -18.87
CA THR A 229 -18.76 17.42 -19.76
C THR A 229 -20.00 16.99 -18.98
N SER A 230 -20.93 17.93 -18.81
CA SER A 230 -22.24 17.80 -18.17
C SER A 230 -23.01 16.55 -18.58
#